data_AF-A0AAE3LQ17-F1
#
_entry.id   AF-A0AAE3LQ17-F1
#
_cell.length_a   1.000
_cell.length_b   1.000
_cell.length_c   1.000
_cell.angle_alpha   90.00
_cell.angle_beta   90.00
_cell.angle_gamma   90.00
#
_symmetry.space_group_name_H-M   'P 1'
#
loop_
_entity.id
_entity.type
_entity.pdbx_description
1 polymer ?
#
loop_
_entity_poly.entity_id
_entity_poly.type
_entity_poly.pdbx_seq_one_letter_code
_entity_poly.pdbx_strand_id
1 'polypeptide(L)' 'MKVAKDLEANFLAEMLKAAGLGKTSETMGGGAGEEQFSSFLRQAQAEAMVEKGGIGLAQSLFEALKERVDE' A
#
# COMPACT_ATOMS: atom_id res chain seq x y z
N MET A 1 -7.56 12.96 -7.77
CA MET A 1 -7.22 11.53 -7.99
C MET A 1 -5.84 11.15 -7.48
N LYS A 2 -4.74 11.86 -7.83
CA LYS A 2 -3.37 11.44 -7.43
C LYS A 2 -3.21 11.21 -5.91
N VAL A 3 -3.58 12.19 -5.08
CA VAL A 3 -3.46 12.07 -3.61
C VAL A 3 -4.27 10.87 -3.06
N ALA A 4 -5.45 10.59 -3.62
CA ALA A 4 -6.28 9.46 -3.20
C ALA A 4 -5.64 8.12 -3.60
N LYS A 5 -5.05 8.04 -4.81
CA LYS A 5 -4.28 6.87 -5.26
C LYS A 5 -3.03 6.63 -4.40
N ASP A 6 -2.30 7.70 -4.08
CA ASP A 6 -1.11 7.63 -3.21
C ASP A 6 -1.50 7.12 -1.80
N LEU A 7 -2.66 7.56 -1.28
CA LEU A 7 -3.19 7.07 0.00
C LEU A 7 -3.55 5.59 -0.06
N GLU A 8 -4.26 5.15 -1.10
CA GLU A 8 -4.64 3.75 -1.29
C GLU A 8 -3.39 2.85 -1.45
N ALA A 9 -2.37 3.33 -2.16
CA ALA A 9 -1.10 2.62 -2.29
C ALA A 9 -0.41 2.45 -0.94
N ASN A 10 -0.32 3.51 -0.13
CA ASN A 10 0.27 3.42 1.21
C ASN A 10 -0.52 2.48 2.13
N PHE A 11 -1.85 2.52 2.05
CA PHE A 11 -2.70 1.59 2.80
C PHE A 11 -2.44 0.14 2.38
N LEU A 12 -2.43 -0.13 1.07
CA LEU A 12 -2.14 -1.46 0.53
C LEU A 12 -0.73 -1.94 0.92
N ALA A 13 0.28 -1.08 0.92
CA ALA A 13 1.64 -1.44 1.35
C ALA A 13 1.67 -1.93 2.82
N GLU A 14 0.94 -1.28 3.72
CA GLU A 14 0.81 -1.75 5.11
C GLU A 14 -0.03 -3.04 5.21
N MET A 15 -1.06 -3.21 4.39
CA MET A 15 -1.81 -4.48 4.34
C MET A 15 -0.95 -5.64 3.84
N LEU A 16 -0.11 -5.41 2.82
CA LEU A 16 0.85 -6.40 2.31
C LEU A 16 1.86 -6.80 3.39
N LYS A 17 2.36 -5.83 4.15
CA LYS A 17 3.23 -6.08 5.31
C LYS A 17 2.52 -6.90 6.39
N ALA A 18 1.28 -6.55 6.74
CA ALA A 18 0.48 -7.27 7.71
C ALA A 18 0.17 -8.72 7.27
N ALA A 19 -0.07 -8.92 5.97
CA ALA A 19 -0.21 -10.25 5.36
C ALA A 19 1.08 -11.07 5.34
N GLY A 20 2.21 -10.48 5.76
CA GLY A 20 3.51 -11.14 5.84
C GLY A 20 4.33 -11.10 4.56
N LEU A 21 3.94 -10.29 3.58
CA LEU A 21 4.69 -10.16 2.33
C LEU A 21 6.01 -9.43 2.57
N GLY A 22 7.10 -10.00 2.06
CA GLY A 22 8.45 -9.46 2.28
C GLY A 22 8.95 -9.63 3.72
N LYS A 23 8.40 -10.59 4.49
CA LYS A 23 9.05 -11.08 5.70
C LYS A 23 10.26 -11.93 5.31
N THR A 24 11.44 -11.51 5.77
CA THR A 24 12.68 -12.25 5.58
C THR A 24 12.62 -13.58 6.32
N SER A 25 13.10 -14.66 5.69
CA SER A 25 13.23 -15.96 6.36
C SER A 25 14.29 -15.90 7.47
N GLU A 26 13.98 -16.44 8.65
CA GLU A 26 14.92 -16.47 9.78
C GLU A 26 16.13 -17.39 9.53
N THR A 27 16.01 -18.38 8.65
CA THR A 27 17.05 -19.41 8.40
C THR A 27 17.79 -19.26 7.08
N MET A 28 17.20 -18.57 6.10
CA MET A 28 17.75 -18.38 4.75
C MET A 28 17.44 -16.97 4.19
N GLY A 29 17.62 -15.95 5.01
CA GLY A 29 17.40 -14.55 4.62
C GLY A 29 18.69 -13.77 4.35
N GLY A 30 18.60 -12.72 3.55
CA GLY A 30 19.62 -11.71 3.27
C GLY A 30 19.89 -10.73 4.41
N GLY A 31 19.43 -11.05 5.63
CA GLY A 31 19.67 -10.28 6.86
C GLY A 31 19.02 -8.89 6.87
N ALA A 32 19.58 -7.98 7.67
CA ALA A 32 19.04 -6.62 7.86
C ALA A 32 18.98 -5.78 6.57
N GLY A 33 19.79 -6.14 5.56
CA GLY A 33 19.74 -5.50 4.24
C GLY A 33 18.44 -5.81 3.50
N GLU A 34 18.03 -7.09 3.45
CA GLU A 34 16.79 -7.52 2.79
C GLU A 34 15.55 -6.86 3.41
N GLU A 35 15.53 -6.71 4.74
CA GLU A 35 14.41 -6.09 5.45
C GLU A 35 14.20 -4.62 5.02
N GLN A 36 15.28 -3.88 4.76
CA GLN A 36 15.22 -2.51 4.23
C GLN A 36 14.71 -2.44 2.78
N PHE A 37 14.98 -3.46 1.96
CA PHE A 37 14.44 -3.53 0.59
C PHE A 37 12.99 -4.02 0.55
N SER A 38 12.55 -4.77 1.55
CA SER A 38 11.20 -5.31 1.64
C SER A 38 10.13 -4.21 1.66
N SER A 39 10.41 -3.06 2.29
CA SER A 39 9.49 -1.92 2.35
C SER A 39 9.30 -1.27 0.98
N PHE A 40 10.40 -1.02 0.26
CA PHE A 40 10.37 -0.49 -1.10
C PHE A 40 9.65 -1.42 -2.06
N LEU A 41 9.87 -2.74 -1.94
CA LEU A 41 9.21 -3.71 -2.80
C LEU A 41 7.69 -3.76 -2.57
N ARG A 42 7.26 -3.75 -1.30
CA ARG A 42 5.83 -3.66 -0.96
C ARG A 42 5.19 -2.38 -1.48
N GLN A 43 5.89 -1.25 -1.35
CA GLN A 43 5.40 0.03 -1.86
C GLN A 43 5.20 -0.01 -3.39
N ALA A 44 6.21 -0.50 -4.12
CA ALA A 44 6.13 -0.61 -5.58
C ALA A 44 5.00 -1.56 -6.04
N GLN A 45 4.80 -2.68 -5.32
CA GLN A 45 3.67 -3.57 -5.60
C GLN A 45 2.32 -2.91 -5.33
N ALA A 46 2.19 -2.18 -4.22
CA ALA A 46 0.96 -1.47 -3.90
C ALA A 46 0.62 -0.39 -4.93
N GLU A 47 1.63 0.37 -5.39
CA GLU A 47 1.47 1.36 -6.47
C GLU A 47 1.00 0.68 -7.78
N ALA A 48 1.62 -0.43 -8.16
CA ALA A 48 1.22 -1.20 -9.33
C ALA A 48 -0.23 -1.74 -9.21
N MET A 49 -0.65 -2.16 -8.02
CA MET A 49 -2.03 -2.60 -7.76
C MET A 49 -3.03 -1.45 -7.96
N VAL A 50 -2.73 -0.26 -7.43
CA VAL A 50 -3.58 0.93 -7.61
C VAL A 50 -3.64 1.37 -9.08
N GLU A 51 -2.53 1.30 -9.81
CA GLU A 51 -2.50 1.59 -11.25
C GLU A 51 -3.37 0.63 -12.06
N LYS A 52 -3.50 -0.63 -11.63
CA LYS A 52 -4.33 -1.66 -12.28
C LYS A 52 -5.79 -1.69 -11.84
N GLY A 53 -6.22 -0.75 -10.99
CA GLY A 53 -7.61 -0.61 -10.58
C GLY A 53 -7.82 -0.54 -9.07
N GLY A 54 -6.80 -0.84 -8.27
CA GLY A 54 -6.87 -0.76 -6.81
C GLY A 54 -7.93 -1.67 -6.20
N ILE A 55 -8.37 -1.33 -4.98
CA ILE A 55 -9.46 -2.00 -4.27
C ILE A 55 -10.67 -1.08 -4.06
N GLY A 56 -10.61 0.16 -4.57
CA GLY A 56 -11.70 1.12 -4.54
C GLY A 56 -11.69 2.06 -3.33
N LEU A 57 -10.69 1.96 -2.43
CA LEU A 57 -10.61 2.82 -1.25
C LEU A 57 -10.46 4.30 -1.61
N ALA A 58 -9.69 4.61 -2.66
CA ALA A 58 -9.51 5.99 -3.11
C ALA A 58 -10.84 6.65 -3.50
N GLN A 59 -11.75 5.90 -4.11
CA GLN A 59 -13.08 6.39 -4.50
C GLN A 59 -13.98 6.55 -3.28
N SER A 60 -14.07 5.53 -2.41
CA SER A 60 -14.89 5.61 -1.19
C SER A 60 -14.48 6.77 -0.29
N LEU A 61 -13.18 7.03 -0.16
CA LEU A 61 -12.68 8.15 0.64
C LEU A 61 -12.95 9.51 -0.01
N PHE A 62 -12.86 9.59 -1.35
CA PHE A 62 -13.22 10.80 -2.08
C PHE A 62 -14.71 11.14 -1.90
N GLU A 63 -15.58 10.14 -2.01
CA GLU A 63 -17.02 10.30 -1.78
C GLU A 63 -17.31 10.74 -0.34
N ALA A 64 -16.72 10.08 0.66
CA ALA A 64 -16.89 10.45 2.07
C ALA A 64 -16.37 11.86 2.41
N LEU A 65 -15.24 12.28 1.81
CA LEU A 65 -14.73 13.65 2.00
C LEU A 65 -15.62 14.69 1.33
N LYS A 66 -16.22 14.37 0.18
CA LYS A 66 -17.16 15.25 -0.51
C LYS A 66 -18.44 15.44 0.30
N GLU A 67 -19.02 14.37 0.83
CA GLU A 67 -20.22 14.43 1.68
C GLU A 67 -20.01 15.35 2.89
N ARG A 68 -18.82 15.33 3.49
CA ARG A 68 -18.48 16.15 4.67
C ARG A 68 -18.22 17.63 4.37
N VAL A 69 -18.02 18.00 3.11
CA VAL A 69 -17.83 19.39 2.66
C VAL A 69 -19.16 20.02 2.23
N ASP A 70 -20.13 19.19 1.83
CA ASP A 70 -21.49 19.60 1.47
C ASP A 70 -22.40 19.80 2.71
N GLU A 71 -21.92 19.47 3.92
CA GLU A 71 -22.48 19.85 5.24
C GLU A 71 -21.85 21.13 5.81
#